data_AF-A0A7C4ANP7-F1
#
_entry.id   AF-A0A7C4ANP7-F1
#
_cell.length_a   1.000
_cell.length_b   1.000
_cell.length_c   1.000
_cell.angle_alpha   90.00
_cell.angle_beta   90.00
_cell.angle_gamma   90.00
#
_symmetry.space_group_name_H-M   'P 1'
#
loop_
_entity.id
_entity.type
_entity.pdbx_description
1 polymer ?
#
loop_
_entity_poly.entity_id
_entity_poly.type
_entity_poly.pdbx_seq_one_letter_code
_entity_poly.pdbx_strand_id
1 'polypeptide(L)'
;MALPKQEIVLVDFHNTTVPVWRVVNDTVMGGISESTMTNGEQGGVVFSGTVSLKNFGGFCSVHLHNTAVHDLSLYDGISLRVKGDGKQYKLILKTDSELNGFSYQFPFVTKKDAWITVHAPFQEFIPRFRGAVLSDAPPLNP
;
A
#
# COMPACT_ATOMS: atom_id res chain seq x y z
N MET A 1 8.07 3.81 -32.19
CA MET A 1 6.75 4.18 -31.62
C MET A 1 6.54 3.26 -30.43
N ALA A 2 6.56 3.78 -29.20
CA ALA A 2 6.32 2.95 -28.02
C ALA A 2 4.88 2.43 -28.08
N LEU A 3 4.68 1.12 -27.86
CA LEU A 3 3.34 0.55 -27.72
C LEU A 3 2.62 1.30 -26.58
N PRO A 4 1.30 1.55 -26.69
CA PRO A 4 0.54 2.13 -25.58
C PRO A 4 0.70 1.23 -24.35
N LYS A 5 1.05 1.81 -23.20
CA LYS A 5 1.09 1.07 -21.94
C LYS A 5 -0.31 0.52 -21.67
N GLN A 6 -0.44 -0.80 -21.68
CA GLN A 6 -1.67 -1.46 -21.32
C GLN A 6 -1.79 -1.43 -19.80
N GLU A 7 -2.87 -0.85 -19.29
CA GLU A 7 -3.16 -0.78 -17.86
C GLU A 7 -4.47 -1.52 -17.58
N ILE A 8 -4.54 -2.20 -16.43
CA ILE A 8 -5.79 -2.73 -15.89
C ILE A 8 -6.08 -2.07 -14.55
N VAL A 9 -7.37 -1.84 -14.28
CA VAL A 9 -7.81 -1.26 -13.02
C VAL A 9 -7.93 -2.40 -12.00
N LEU A 10 -7.06 -2.38 -10.98
CA LEU A 10 -7.13 -3.32 -9.87
C LEU A 10 -8.15 -2.90 -8.82
N VAL A 11 -8.22 -1.59 -8.54
CA VAL A 11 -9.15 -1.00 -7.58
C VAL A 11 -9.69 0.29 -8.15
N ASP A 12 -11.01 0.33 -8.33
CA ASP A 12 -11.74 1.57 -8.59
C ASP A 12 -12.45 2.03 -7.33
N PHE A 13 -11.94 3.09 -6.71
CA PHE A 13 -12.55 3.66 -5.50
C PHE A 13 -13.87 4.38 -5.75
N HIS A 14 -14.28 4.62 -7.01
CA HIS A 14 -15.62 5.11 -7.31
C HIS A 14 -16.68 4.01 -7.22
N ASN A 15 -16.26 2.75 -7.32
CA ASN A 15 -17.14 1.59 -7.35
C ASN A 15 -16.80 0.55 -6.26
N THR A 16 -15.98 0.93 -5.26
CA THR A 16 -15.66 0.10 -4.11
C THR A 16 -16.18 0.74 -2.83
N THR A 17 -16.54 -0.09 -1.86
CA THR A 17 -16.93 0.40 -0.53
C THR A 17 -15.74 0.30 0.42
N VAL A 18 -15.56 1.31 1.27
CA VAL A 18 -14.51 1.32 2.32
C VAL A 18 -14.46 0.04 3.18
N PRO A 19 -15.56 -0.65 3.54
CA PRO A 19 -15.49 -1.86 4.37
C PRO A 19 -14.61 -3.00 3.83
N VAL A 20 -14.26 -3.01 2.54
CA VAL A 20 -13.29 -3.97 1.96
C VAL A 20 -11.86 -3.65 2.43
N TRP A 21 -11.58 -2.39 2.71
CA TRP A 21 -10.31 -1.93 3.26
C TRP A 21 -10.35 -1.88 4.78
N ARG A 22 -9.36 -2.49 5.41
CA ARG A 22 -9.23 -2.54 6.86
C ARG A 22 -8.11 -1.62 7.32
N VAL A 23 -8.44 -0.75 8.27
CA VAL A 23 -7.45 0.04 9.01
C VAL A 23 -6.72 -0.88 9.98
N VAL A 24 -5.38 -0.76 10.01
CA VAL A 24 -4.51 -1.49 10.93
C VAL A 24 -3.51 -0.51 11.53
N ASN A 25 -3.51 -0.39 12.85
CA ASN A 25 -2.62 0.46 13.64
C ASN A 25 -1.76 -0.41 14.58
N ASP A 26 -0.80 0.21 15.25
CA ASP A 26 0.16 -0.39 16.18
C ASP A 26 -0.39 -0.84 17.56
N THR A 27 -1.71 -0.97 17.70
CA THR A 27 -2.38 -1.10 19.01
C THR A 27 -2.15 -2.43 19.73
N VAL A 28 -1.75 -3.50 19.03
CA VAL A 28 -1.60 -4.85 19.60
C VAL A 28 -0.55 -4.91 20.73
N MET A 29 0.52 -4.13 20.62
CA MET A 29 1.61 -4.10 21.62
C MET A 29 1.59 -2.83 22.49
N GLY A 30 0.44 -2.17 22.59
CA GLY A 30 0.28 -0.94 23.38
C GLY A 30 0.63 0.36 22.65
N GLY A 31 0.81 0.30 21.32
CA GLY A 31 0.85 1.49 20.48
C GLY A 31 -0.47 2.26 20.56
N ILE A 32 -0.38 3.58 20.33
CA ILE A 32 -1.51 4.50 20.46
C ILE A 32 -1.73 5.30 19.18
N SER A 33 -1.26 4.79 18.05
CA SER A 33 -1.55 5.40 16.76
C SER A 33 -3.02 5.17 16.38
N GLU A 34 -3.64 6.17 15.78
CA GLU A 34 -5.05 6.14 15.41
C GLU A 34 -5.20 6.62 13.97
N SER A 35 -6.06 5.94 13.21
CA SER A 35 -6.36 6.33 11.85
C SER A 35 -7.75 5.85 11.41
N THR A 36 -8.24 6.47 10.36
CA THR A 36 -9.53 6.19 9.73
C THR A 36 -9.36 6.16 8.21
N MET A 37 -10.26 5.45 7.56
CA MET A 37 -10.43 5.48 6.12
C MET A 37 -11.89 5.79 5.82
N THR A 38 -12.15 6.77 4.96
CA THR A 38 -13.50 7.22 4.60
C THR A 38 -13.61 7.44 3.10
N ASN A 39 -14.84 7.50 2.57
CA ASN A 39 -15.07 7.90 1.18
C ASN A 39 -14.71 9.39 0.99
N GLY A 40 -14.06 9.71 -0.13
CA GLY A 40 -13.82 11.09 -0.53
C GLY A 40 -15.06 11.72 -1.20
N GLU A 41 -15.24 13.03 -1.02
CA GLU A 41 -16.39 13.76 -1.59
C GLU A 41 -16.42 13.76 -3.13
N GLN A 42 -15.26 13.67 -3.77
CA GLN A 42 -15.12 13.68 -5.25
C GLN A 42 -14.82 12.28 -5.81
N GLY A 43 -15.17 11.24 -5.05
CA GLY A 43 -14.70 9.88 -5.29
C GLY A 43 -13.31 9.63 -4.68
N GLY A 44 -12.86 8.38 -4.73
CA GLY A 44 -11.66 7.97 -4.01
C GLY A 44 -11.93 7.71 -2.53
N VAL A 45 -10.84 7.54 -1.79
CA VAL A 45 -10.86 7.34 -0.34
C VAL A 45 -9.85 8.26 0.32
N VAL A 46 -10.16 8.67 1.55
CA VAL A 46 -9.28 9.46 2.40
C VAL A 46 -8.81 8.57 3.54
N PHE A 47 -7.51 8.33 3.60
CA PHE A 47 -6.85 7.72 4.76
C PHE A 47 -6.20 8.82 5.59
N SER A 48 -6.55 8.93 6.87
CA SER A 48 -6.08 10.00 7.75
C SER A 48 -5.90 9.51 9.18
N GLY A 49 -5.00 10.13 9.93
CA GLY A 49 -4.72 9.72 11.30
C GLY A 49 -3.48 10.37 11.90
N THR A 50 -3.18 9.96 13.13
CA THR A 50 -1.99 10.38 13.88
C THR A 50 -1.15 9.17 14.23
N VAL A 51 0.12 9.20 13.83
CA VAL A 51 1.11 8.21 14.28
C VAL A 51 1.75 8.72 15.57
N SER A 52 1.73 7.88 16.60
CA SER A 52 2.46 8.11 17.85
C SER A 52 3.71 7.23 17.86
N LEU A 53 4.85 7.76 18.27
CA LEU A 53 6.08 6.97 18.43
C LEU A 53 6.26 6.45 19.87
N LYS A 54 5.29 6.72 20.76
CA LYS A 54 5.30 6.22 22.14
C LYS A 54 5.04 4.71 22.13
N ASN A 55 5.59 4.01 23.11
CA ASN A 55 5.41 2.55 23.29
C ASN A 55 5.92 1.75 22.08
N PHE A 56 7.24 1.81 21.86
CA PHE A 56 7.98 0.96 20.91
C PHE A 56 7.84 1.33 19.41
N GLY A 57 7.57 2.60 19.11
CA GLY A 57 7.44 3.13 17.75
C GLY A 57 5.98 3.37 17.37
N GLY A 58 5.68 3.41 16.06
CA GLY A 58 4.29 3.39 15.64
C GLY A 58 4.03 3.42 14.14
N PHE A 59 2.81 3.00 13.77
CA PHE A 59 2.34 3.01 12.39
C PHE A 59 0.82 3.06 12.28
N CYS A 60 0.35 3.61 11.17
CA CYS A 60 -1.02 3.47 10.67
C CYS A 60 -0.95 2.91 9.24
N SER A 61 -1.87 2.01 8.88
CA SER A 61 -1.94 1.42 7.55
C SER A 61 -3.36 1.03 7.15
N VAL A 62 -3.60 0.86 5.86
CA VAL A 62 -4.85 0.31 5.31
C VAL A 62 -4.54 -0.83 4.38
N HIS A 63 -5.35 -1.88 4.46
CA HIS A 63 -5.12 -3.14 3.75
C HIS A 63 -6.38 -3.50 3.00
N LEU A 64 -6.25 -3.80 1.73
CA LEU A 64 -7.34 -4.39 0.95
C LEU A 64 -7.46 -5.86 1.38
N HIS A 65 -8.61 -6.25 1.93
CA HIS A 65 -8.83 -7.58 2.49
C HIS A 65 -9.72 -8.43 1.57
N ASN A 66 -9.51 -9.76 1.55
CA ASN A 66 -10.31 -10.73 0.79
C ASN A 66 -10.42 -10.43 -0.71
N THR A 67 -9.30 -10.13 -1.37
CA THR A 67 -9.27 -9.90 -2.81
C THR A 67 -8.99 -11.16 -3.58
N ALA A 68 -9.34 -11.16 -4.86
CA ALA A 68 -8.78 -12.12 -5.79
C ALA A 68 -7.24 -11.98 -5.83
N VAL A 69 -6.56 -13.10 -6.05
CA VAL A 69 -5.16 -13.09 -6.47
C VAL A 69 -5.16 -12.69 -7.94
N HIS A 70 -4.32 -11.73 -8.30
CA HIS A 70 -4.15 -11.29 -9.69
C HIS A 70 -2.82 -11.82 -10.21
N ASP A 71 -2.83 -12.40 -11.42
CA ASP A 71 -1.61 -12.65 -12.20
C ASP A 71 -1.30 -11.38 -12.98
N LEU A 72 -0.22 -10.70 -12.60
CA LEU A 72 0.25 -9.47 -13.22
C LEU A 72 1.56 -9.66 -13.98
N SER A 73 1.91 -10.91 -14.34
CA SER A 73 3.14 -11.27 -15.06
C SER A 73 3.34 -10.57 -16.41
N LEU A 74 2.26 -10.04 -17.01
CA LEU A 74 2.31 -9.27 -18.25
C LEU A 74 2.59 -7.77 -18.05
N TYR A 75 2.72 -7.30 -16.81
CA TYR A 75 2.92 -5.89 -16.46
C TYR A 75 4.29 -5.65 -15.82
N ASP A 76 4.75 -4.41 -15.84
CA ASP A 76 6.04 -3.99 -15.28
C ASP A 76 5.94 -3.48 -13.83
N GLY A 77 4.74 -3.20 -13.33
CA GLY A 77 4.54 -2.72 -11.97
C GLY A 77 3.11 -2.32 -11.61
N ILE A 78 2.98 -1.68 -10.45
CA ILE A 78 1.74 -1.10 -9.95
C ILE A 78 1.79 0.42 -10.11
N SER A 79 0.67 1.02 -10.55
CA SER A 79 0.50 2.46 -10.50
C SER A 79 -0.62 2.82 -9.53
N LEU A 80 -0.42 3.87 -8.72
CA LEU A 80 -1.46 4.45 -7.87
C LEU A 80 -1.51 5.97 -8.01
N ARG A 81 -2.72 6.52 -7.97
CA ARG A 81 -2.95 7.97 -7.96
C ARG A 81 -3.25 8.42 -6.54
N VAL A 82 -2.45 9.34 -6.01
CA VAL A 82 -2.53 9.77 -4.60
C VAL A 82 -2.29 11.27 -4.45
N LYS A 83 -2.99 11.89 -3.50
CA LYS A 83 -2.71 13.23 -2.97
C LYS A 83 -2.35 13.05 -1.50
N GLY A 84 -1.19 13.54 -1.10
CA GLY A 84 -0.70 13.32 0.26
C GLY A 84 -0.30 14.60 0.97
N ASP A 85 0.38 14.44 2.10
CA ASP A 85 0.78 15.50 3.02
C ASP A 85 2.27 15.88 2.90
N GLY A 86 2.97 15.31 1.94
CA GLY A 86 4.42 15.51 1.74
C GLY A 86 5.29 14.46 2.43
N LYS A 87 4.70 13.51 3.18
CA LYS A 87 5.46 12.44 3.85
C LYS A 87 5.77 11.28 2.91
N GLN A 88 6.68 10.44 3.38
CA GLN A 88 6.99 9.16 2.78
C GLN A 88 6.00 8.09 3.28
N TYR A 89 5.53 7.28 2.34
CA TYR A 89 4.67 6.13 2.56
C TYR A 89 5.31 4.90 1.92
N LYS A 90 4.68 3.74 2.09
CA LYS A 90 5.06 2.51 1.41
C LYS A 90 3.84 1.81 0.83
N LEU A 91 3.96 1.36 -0.40
CA LEU A 91 3.06 0.38 -0.99
C LEU A 91 3.56 -1.01 -0.57
N ILE A 92 2.64 -1.87 -0.13
CA ILE A 92 2.97 -3.21 0.36
C ILE A 92 2.17 -4.22 -0.48
N LEU A 93 2.87 -5.19 -1.05
CA LEU A 93 2.29 -6.32 -1.76
C LEU A 93 2.58 -7.61 -1.00
N LYS A 94 1.60 -8.52 -1.02
CA LYS A 94 1.74 -9.90 -0.55
C LYS A 94 1.37 -10.82 -1.69
N THR A 95 2.18 -11.87 -1.87
CA THR A 95 1.97 -12.92 -2.87
C THR A 95 1.42 -14.21 -2.26
N ASP A 96 1.16 -14.20 -0.95
CA ASP A 96 0.62 -15.32 -0.19
C ASP A 96 -0.51 -14.86 0.74
N SER A 97 -1.28 -15.84 1.24
CA SER A 97 -2.32 -15.65 2.25
C SER A 97 -1.82 -15.90 3.67
N GLU A 98 -0.51 -16.08 3.88
CA GLU A 98 0.03 -16.50 5.17
C GLU A 98 0.02 -15.35 6.18
N LEU A 99 -0.57 -15.58 7.34
CA LEU A 99 -0.61 -14.62 8.45
C LEU A 99 0.81 -14.19 8.92
N ASN A 100 1.79 -15.08 8.80
CA ASN A 100 3.20 -14.83 9.16
C ASN A 100 4.14 -14.75 7.93
N GLY A 101 3.58 -14.51 6.74
CA GLY A 101 4.38 -14.28 5.54
C GLY A 101 5.16 -12.95 5.59
N PHE A 102 6.19 -12.85 4.77
CA PHE A 102 6.87 -11.58 4.51
C PHE A 102 6.10 -10.75 3.47
N SER A 103 6.60 -9.55 3.17
CA SER A 103 5.92 -8.63 2.26
C SER A 103 6.92 -7.93 1.36
N TYR A 104 6.49 -7.55 0.17
CA TYR A 104 7.27 -6.76 -0.76
C TYR A 104 6.88 -5.29 -0.57
N GLN A 105 7.86 -4.42 -0.32
CA GLN A 105 7.60 -3.02 0.03
C GLN A 105 8.29 -2.08 -0.95
N PHE A 106 7.53 -1.10 -1.45
CA PHE A 106 8.02 -0.02 -2.30
C PHE A 106 7.78 1.33 -1.62
N PRO A 107 8.84 2.05 -1.22
CA PRO A 107 8.69 3.38 -0.62
C PRO A 107 8.40 4.44 -1.68
N PHE A 108 7.57 5.43 -1.36
CA PHE A 108 7.34 6.59 -2.21
C PHE A 108 7.07 7.84 -1.38
N VAL A 109 7.36 9.01 -1.94
CA VAL A 109 7.13 10.31 -1.30
C VAL A 109 5.94 10.99 -1.96
N THR A 110 4.99 11.48 -1.15
CA THR A 110 3.87 12.27 -1.66
C THR A 110 4.24 13.73 -1.84
N LYS A 111 3.45 14.45 -2.64
CA LYS A 111 3.52 15.92 -2.69
C LYS A 111 2.39 16.48 -1.85
N LYS A 112 2.72 17.43 -0.97
CA LYS A 112 1.74 18.09 -0.10
C LYS A 112 0.67 18.76 -0.96
N ASP A 113 -0.59 18.38 -0.71
CA ASP A 113 -1.79 18.94 -1.34
C ASP A 113 -1.84 18.85 -2.88
N ALA A 114 -1.00 17.99 -3.48
CA ALA A 114 -0.93 17.80 -4.93
C ALA A 114 -1.09 16.33 -5.32
N TRP A 115 -1.92 16.10 -6.34
CA TRP A 115 -2.07 14.78 -6.96
C TRP A 115 -0.80 14.37 -7.69
N ILE A 116 -0.37 13.14 -7.47
CA ILE A 116 0.70 12.48 -8.21
C ILE A 116 0.26 11.08 -8.64
N THR A 117 0.90 10.56 -9.68
CA THR A 117 0.87 9.14 -10.02
C THR A 117 2.19 8.54 -9.58
N VAL A 118 2.14 7.58 -8.67
CA VAL A 118 3.29 6.78 -8.27
C VAL A 118 3.33 5.56 -9.17
N HIS A 119 4.46 5.36 -9.85
CA HIS A 119 4.76 4.14 -10.59
C HIS A 119 5.74 3.32 -9.73
N ALA A 120 5.35 2.09 -9.41
CA ALA A 120 6.11 1.17 -8.59
C ALA A 120 6.45 -0.08 -9.42
N PRO A 121 7.61 -0.10 -10.11
CA PRO A 121 8.05 -1.26 -10.88
C PRO A 121 8.24 -2.48 -9.98
N PHE A 122 7.82 -3.66 -10.41
CA PHE A 122 7.90 -4.89 -9.60
C PHE A 122 9.33 -5.20 -9.13
N GLN A 123 10.32 -4.93 -9.99
CA GLN A 123 11.74 -5.11 -9.69
C GLN A 123 12.29 -4.20 -8.57
N GLU A 124 11.58 -3.12 -8.21
CA GLU A 124 12.03 -2.18 -7.17
C GLU A 124 11.42 -2.48 -5.79
N PHE A 125 10.56 -3.50 -5.69
CA PHE A 125 10.03 -3.91 -4.41
C PHE A 125 11.05 -4.70 -3.59
N ILE A 126 11.16 -4.37 -2.30
CA ILE A 126 12.12 -4.99 -1.39
C ILE A 126 11.39 -5.96 -0.45
N PRO A 127 11.79 -7.25 -0.39
CA PRO A 127 11.19 -8.21 0.53
C PRO A 127 11.58 -7.89 1.98
N ARG A 128 10.58 -7.83 2.85
CA ARG A 128 10.73 -7.50 4.26
C ARG A 128 9.82 -8.34 5.16
N PHE A 129 10.39 -8.78 6.28
CA PHE A 129 9.68 -9.45 7.37
C PHE A 129 9.92 -8.70 8.68
N ARG A 130 8.84 -8.26 9.34
CA ARG A 130 8.89 -7.54 10.63
C ARG A 130 9.90 -6.37 10.63
N GLY A 131 9.99 -5.65 9.52
CA GLY A 131 10.87 -4.49 9.34
C GLY A 131 12.26 -4.81 8.76
N ALA A 132 12.75 -6.04 8.92
CA ALA A 132 14.04 -6.47 8.39
C ALA A 132 13.96 -6.76 6.88
N VAL A 133 15.02 -6.41 6.13
CA VAL A 133 15.20 -6.83 4.74
C VAL A 133 15.56 -8.31 4.72
N LEU A 134 14.96 -9.07 3.80
CA LEU A 134 15.33 -10.46 3.56
C LEU A 134 16.27 -10.53 2.36
N SER A 135 17.52 -10.95 2.57
CA SER A 135 18.49 -11.11 1.46
C SER A 135 18.19 -12.30 0.58
N ASP A 136 17.63 -13.37 1.16
CA ASP A 136 17.48 -14.67 0.51
C ASP A 136 16.04 -14.95 0.06
N ALA A 137 15.16 -13.94 0.16
CA ALA A 137 13.80 -14.05 -0.34
C ALA A 137 13.80 -14.03 -1.88
N PRO A 138 12.91 -14.80 -2.53
CA PRO A 138 12.74 -14.72 -3.97
C PRO A 138 12.31 -13.29 -4.38
N PRO A 139 12.53 -12.90 -5.65
CA PRO A 139 11.96 -11.67 -6.18
C PRO A 139 10.42 -11.74 -6.15
N LEU A 140 9.78 -10.57 -6.17
CA LEU A 140 8.33 -10.48 -6.30
C LEU A 140 7.87 -11.24 -7.55
N ASN A 141 6.95 -12.18 -7.38
CA ASN A 141 6.26 -12.87 -8.46
C ASN A 141 4.92 -12.16 -8.69
N PRO A 142 4.80 -11.31 -9.74
CA PRO A 142 3.64 -10.47 -9.97
C PRO A 142 2.40 -11.23 -10.46
#